data_AF-A0A8J7D9X3-F1
#
_entry.id   AF-A0A8J7D9X3-F1
#
_cell.length_a   1.000
_cell.length_b   1.000
_cell.length_c   1.000
_cell.angle_alpha   90.00
_cell.angle_beta   90.00
_cell.angle_gamma   90.00
#
_symmetry.space_group_name_H-M   'P 1'
#
loop_
_entity.id
_entity.type
_entity.pdbx_description
1 polymer ?
#
loop_
_entity_poly.entity_id
_entity_poly.type
_entity_poly.pdbx_seq_one_letter_code
_entity_poly.pdbx_strand_id
1 'polypeptide(L)' 'MKYLLDTDHLSILQRQTGKDYTNLSARMVQHPLSDFAVSIITFHEQILGCHAYINRVRSLDDIVRGYNMMERLISDY' A
#
# COMPACT_ATOMS: atom_id res chain seq x y z
N MET A 1 6.30 10.44 -18.96
CA MET A 1 7.50 9.94 -18.23
C MET A 1 7.00 8.89 -17.27
N LYS A 2 7.68 7.75 -17.07
CA LYS A 2 7.17 6.72 -16.14
C LYS A 2 7.59 7.03 -14.70
N TYR A 3 6.66 6.85 -13.76
CA TYR A 3 6.84 6.99 -12.32
C TYR A 3 6.70 5.62 -11.68
N LEU A 4 7.74 5.18 -10.95
CA LEU A 4 7.69 3.96 -10.17
C LEU A 4 7.34 4.31 -8.73
N LEU A 5 6.22 3.78 -8.23
CA LEU A 5 5.79 3.94 -6.86
C LEU A 5 6.44 2.87 -5.98
N ASP A 6 7.07 3.33 -4.91
CA ASP A 6 7.64 2.49 -3.86
C ASP A 6 6.61 2.16 -2.74
N THR A 7 6.96 1.25 -1.84
CA THR A 7 6.14 0.71 -0.74
C THR A 7 5.53 1.78 0.15
N ASP A 8 6.27 2.86 0.44
CA ASP A 8 5.75 3.97 1.25
C ASP A 8 4.65 4.75 0.52
N HIS A 9 4.76 4.94 -0.80
CA HIS A 9 3.74 5.64 -1.58
C HIS A 9 2.42 4.90 -1.53
N LEU A 10 2.44 3.57 -1.66
CA LEU A 10 1.23 2.76 -1.54
C LEU A 10 0.64 2.82 -0.13
N SER A 11 1.49 2.74 0.89
CA SER A 11 1.04 2.87 2.27
C SER A 11 0.35 4.22 2.53
N ILE A 12 0.86 5.31 1.95
CA ILE A 12 0.26 6.64 2.00
C ILE A 12 -1.08 6.67 1.26
N LEU A 13 -1.14 6.12 0.04
CA LEU A 13 -2.36 6.07 -0.78
C LEU A 13 -3.46 5.22 -0.14
N GLN A 14 -3.12 4.12 0.52
CA GLN A 14 -4.07 3.25 1.21
C GLN A 14 -4.67 3.90 2.47
N ARG A 15 -3.88 4.72 3.19
CA ARG A 15 -4.34 5.43 4.39
C ARG A 15 -5.35 6.54 4.08
N GLN A 16 -5.24 7.16 2.90
CA GLN A 16 -6.15 8.23 2.43
C GLN A 16 -6.31 9.40 3.41
N THR A 17 -5.26 9.69 4.19
CA THR A 17 -5.31 10.73 5.22
C THR A 17 -3.93 11.35 5.45
N GLY A 18 -3.92 12.56 6.00
CA GLY A 18 -2.70 13.29 6.34
C GLY A 18 -2.09 14.07 5.18
N LYS A 19 -1.06 14.86 5.51
CA LYS A 19 -0.41 15.80 4.58
C LYS A 19 0.31 15.09 3.44
N ASP A 20 0.92 13.94 3.71
CA ASP A 20 1.64 13.17 2.70
C ASP A 20 0.70 12.64 1.61
N TYR A 21 -0.50 12.19 1.99
CA TYR A 21 -1.54 11.79 1.04
C TYR A 21 -1.97 12.95 0.16
N THR A 22 -2.25 14.12 0.75
CA THR A 22 -2.66 15.31 -0.01
C THR A 22 -1.57 15.73 -1.00
N ASN A 23 -0.31 15.76 -0.57
CA ASN A 23 0.82 16.14 -1.40
C ASN A 23 1.05 15.15 -2.56
N LEU A 24 1.04 13.85 -2.24
CA LEU A 24 1.23 12.79 -3.24
C LEU A 24 0.09 12.80 -4.27
N SER A 25 -1.16 12.87 -3.81
CA SER A 25 -2.34 12.90 -4.68
C SER A 25 -2.34 14.13 -5.59
N ALA A 26 -2.04 15.32 -5.05
CA ALA A 26 -1.96 16.55 -5.84
C ALA A 26 -0.90 16.47 -6.94
N ARG A 27 0.23 15.82 -6.67
CA ARG A 27 1.27 15.58 -7.68
C ARG A 27 0.84 14.53 -8.70
N MET A 28 0.20 13.45 -8.26
CA MET A 28 -0.24 12.38 -9.16
C MET A 28 -1.29 12.85 -10.17
N VAL A 29 -2.21 13.75 -9.77
CA VAL A 29 -3.24 14.33 -10.65
C VAL A 29 -2.65 15.12 -11.82
N GLN A 30 -1.40 15.57 -11.73
CA GLN A 30 -0.72 16.30 -12.82
C GLN A 30 -0.23 15.38 -13.95
N HIS A 31 -0.36 14.06 -13.80
CA HIS A 31 0.13 13.07 -14.76
C HIS A 31 -0.96 12.02 -15.08
N PRO A 32 -0.94 11.41 -16.28
CA PRO A 32 -1.84 10.31 -16.59
C PRO A 32 -1.64 9.13 -15.63
N LEU A 33 -2.72 8.46 -15.22
CA LEU A 33 -2.63 7.26 -14.38
C LEU A 33 -1.77 6.16 -15.02
N SER A 34 -1.78 6.05 -16.35
CA SER A 34 -0.96 5.11 -17.11
C SER A 34 0.55 5.34 -17.00
N ASP A 35 0.97 6.50 -16.49
CA ASP A 35 2.38 6.81 -16.25
C ASP A 35 2.90 6.29 -14.90
N PHE A 36 2.01 5.85 -14.01
CA PHE A 36 2.39 5.25 -12.73
C PHE A 36 2.45 3.73 -12.83
N ALA A 37 3.49 3.15 -12.25
CA ALA A 37 3.66 1.72 -12.13
C ALA A 37 4.11 1.36 -10.71
N VAL A 38 3.88 0.12 -10.32
CA VAL A 38 4.36 -0.47 -9.09
C VAL A 38 5.21 -1.68 -9.44
N SER A 39 6.31 -1.89 -8.71
CA SER A 39 7.15 -3.07 -8.93
C SER A 39 6.56 -4.30 -8.25
N ILE A 40 6.83 -5.50 -8.79
CA ILE A 40 6.50 -6.75 -8.10
C ILE A 40 7.23 -6.89 -6.75
N ILE A 41 8.37 -6.20 -6.59
CA ILE A 41 9.13 -6.15 -5.34
C ILE A 41 8.34 -5.38 -4.28
N THR A 42 7.80 -4.20 -4.62
CA THR A 42 6.94 -3.39 -3.76
C THR A 42 5.69 -4.16 -3.31
N PHE A 43 5.09 -4.94 -4.21
CA PHE A 43 3.99 -5.84 -3.86
C PHE A 43 4.45 -6.90 -2.83
N HIS A 44 5.61 -7.53 -3.06
CA HIS A 44 6.16 -8.53 -2.15
C HIS A 44 6.48 -7.96 -0.76
N GLU A 45 7.04 -6.75 -0.68
CA GLU A 45 7.34 -6.06 0.58
C GLU A 45 6.07 -5.82 1.41
N GLN A 46 4.96 -5.45 0.77
CA GLN A 46 3.67 -5.29 1.46
C GLN A 46 3.10 -6.62 1.99
N ILE A 47 3.23 -7.70 1.21
CA ILE A 47 2.86 -9.06 1.66
C ILE A 47 3.69 -9.45 2.89
N LEU A 48 5.00 -9.21 2.88
CA LEU A 48 5.88 -9.45 4.03
C LEU A 48 5.47 -8.60 5.23
N GLY A 49 5.08 -7.35 5.03
CA GLY A 49 4.53 -6.48 6.07
C GLY A 49 3.28 -7.06 6.74
N CYS A 50 2.34 -7.60 5.95
CA CYS A 50 1.14 -8.27 6.46
C CYS A 50 1.51 -9.52 7.27
N HIS A 51 2.42 -10.36 6.78
CA HIS A 51 2.89 -11.54 7.52
C HIS A 51 3.59 -11.15 8.83
N ALA A 52 4.44 -10.12 8.82
CA ALA A 52 5.10 -9.62 10.01
C ALA A 52 4.10 -9.11 11.05
N TYR A 53 3.04 -8.43 10.62
CA TYR A 53 1.95 -8.00 11.49
C TYR A 53 1.23 -9.20 12.12
N ILE A 54 0.74 -10.14 11.30
CA ILE A 54 0.03 -11.35 11.75
C ILE A 54 0.87 -12.16 12.76
N ASN A 55 2.17 -12.32 12.51
CA ASN A 55 3.05 -13.09 13.38
C ASN A 55 3.31 -12.42 14.74
N ARG A 56 3.13 -11.10 14.86
CA ARG A 56 3.39 -10.33 16.09
C ARG A 56 2.17 -10.24 17.00
N VAL A 57 0.97 -10.22 16.43
CA VAL A 57 -0.27 -10.03 17.19
C VAL A 57 -0.68 -11.30 17.93
N ARG A 58 -1.46 -11.12 19.00
CA ARG A 58 -1.90 -12.23 19.88
C ARG A 58 -3.42 -12.35 19.98
N SER A 59 -4.16 -11.31 19.59
CA SER A 59 -5.62 -11.31 19.54
C SER A 59 -6.11 -11.92 18.24
N LEU A 60 -7.20 -12.69 18.29
CA LEU A 60 -7.88 -13.19 17.10
C LEU A 60 -8.38 -12.03 16.21
N ASP A 61 -8.87 -10.95 16.81
CA ASP A 61 -9.35 -9.77 16.07
C ASP A 61 -8.22 -9.11 15.27
N ASP A 62 -7.03 -9.03 15.84
CA ASP A 62 -5.86 -8.48 15.16
C ASP A 62 -5.33 -9.43 14.09
N ILE A 63 -5.41 -10.75 14.30
CA ILE A 63 -5.07 -11.73 13.26
C ILE A 63 -6.00 -11.57 12.05
N VAL A 64 -7.32 -11.51 12.28
CA VAL A 64 -8.31 -11.26 11.23
C VAL A 64 -8.03 -9.93 10.52
N ARG A 65 -7.71 -8.88 11.27
CA ARG A 65 -7.32 -7.58 10.70
C ARG A 65 -6.10 -7.71 9.77
N GLY A 66 -5.09 -8.47 10.18
CA GLY A 66 -3.89 -8.70 9.37
C GLY A 66 -4.19 -9.41 8.06
N TYR A 67 -5.09 -10.40 8.07
CA TYR A 67 -5.54 -11.06 6.84
C TYR A 67 -6.40 -10.14 5.97
N ASN A 68 -7.26 -9.30 6.54
CA ASN A 68 -8.02 -8.30 5.78
C ASN A 68 -7.10 -7.27 5.09
N MET A 69 -5.98 -6.90 5.72
CA MET A 69 -4.97 -6.06 5.09
C MET A 69 -4.36 -6.74 3.85
N MET A 70 -4.06 -8.05 3.96
CA MET A 70 -3.52 -8.85 2.86
C MET A 70 -4.53 -9.03 1.73
N GLU A 71 -5.80 -9.31 2.05
CA GLU A 71 -6.89 -9.41 1.06
C GLU A 71 -7.03 -8.12 0.26
N ARG A 72 -7.02 -6.97 0.95
CA ARG A 72 -7.09 -5.66 0.29
C ARG A 72 -5.91 -5.43 -0.66
N LEU A 73 -4.70 -5.84 -0.28
CA LEU A 73 -3.54 -5.76 -1.16
C LEU A 73 -3.75 -6.57 -2.44
N ILE A 74 -4.31 -7.78 -2.35
CA ILE A 74 -4.54 -8.64 -3.51
C ILE A 74 -5.65 -8.06 -4.40
N SER A 75 -6.67 -7.43 -3.83
CA SER A 75 -7.77 -6.83 -4.60
C SER A 75 -7.40 -5.51 -5.29
N ASP A 76 -6.41 -4.78 -4.77
CA ASP A 76 -6.00 -3.47 -5.31
C ASP A 76 -5.01 -3.61 -6.50
N TYR A 77 -4.51 -4.82 -6.80
CA TYR A 77 -3.55 -5.14 -7.88
C TYR A 77 -4.18 -6.02 -8.96
#